data_AF-A0A3M5ZXM8-F1
#
_entry.id   AF-A0A3M5ZXM8-F1
#
_cell.length_a   1.000
_cell.length_b   1.000
_cell.length_c   1.000
_cell.angle_alpha   90.00
_cell.angle_beta   90.00
_cell.angle_gamma   90.00
#
_symmetry.space_group_name_H-M   'P 1'
#
loop_
_entity.id
_entity.type
_entity.pdbx_description
1 polymer ?
#
loop_
_entity_poly.entity_id
_entity_poly.type
_entity_poly.pdbx_seq_one_letter_code
_entity_poly.pdbx_strand_id
1 'polypeptide(L)' 'MTTLNVARVYLRVSTEDQDLQRQEAIIDNARASGYYVAAVYREKASGARSDRSELLRMIEDLQPGEVV' A
#
# COMPACT_ATOMS: atom_id res chain seq x y z
N MET A 1 27.02 3.51 4.00
CA MET A 1 25.86 2.65 4.29
C MET A 1 24.83 2.94 3.21
N THR A 2 24.50 1.98 2.36
CA THR A 2 23.37 2.12 1.44
C THR A 2 22.09 2.07 2.26
N THR A 3 21.39 3.19 2.36
CA THR A 3 20.03 3.23 2.91
C THR A 3 19.13 2.40 2.01
N LEU A 4 18.45 1.42 2.59
CA LEU A 4 17.43 0.64 1.89
C LEU A 4 16.21 1.54 1.69
N ASN A 5 15.80 1.75 0.44
CA ASN A 5 14.55 2.45 0.15
C ASN A 5 13.40 1.49 0.44
N VAL A 6 12.63 1.74 1.50
CA VAL A 6 11.53 0.87 1.92
C VAL A 6 10.20 1.52 1.54
N ALA A 7 9.32 0.74 0.93
CA ALA A 7 7.96 1.15 0.58
C ALA A 7 6.91 0.24 1.22
N ARG A 8 5.76 0.81 1.57
CA ARG A 8 4.52 0.09 1.89
C ARG A 8 3.50 0.42 0.82
N VAL A 9 2.76 -0.56 0.33
CA VAL A 9 1.81 -0.33 -0.77
C VAL A 9 0.38 -0.44 -0.23
N TYR A 10 -0.43 0.58 -0.47
CA TYR A 10 -1.85 0.58 -0.12
C TYR A 10 -2.74 0.56 -1.36
N LEU A 11 -3.54 -0.50 -1.50
CA LEU A 11 -4.45 -0.70 -2.62
C LEU A 11 -5.89 -0.64 -2.12
N ARG A 12 -6.71 0.16 -2.80
CA ARG A 12 -8.12 0.37 -2.43
C ARG A 12 -9.02 0.45 -3.64
N VAL A 13 -10.15 -0.23 -3.55
CA VAL A 13 -11.32 -0.01 -4.41
C VAL A 13 -12.54 0.36 -3.57
N SER A 14 -13.52 1.01 -4.18
CA SER A 14 -14.69 1.58 -3.47
C SER A 14 -15.81 0.57 -3.27
N THR A 15 -15.92 -0.45 -4.13
CA THR A 15 -16.99 -1.46 -4.08
C THR A 15 -16.44 -2.88 -4.17
N GLU A 16 -17.25 -3.86 -3.74
CA GLU A 16 -16.89 -5.28 -3.78
C GLU A 16 -16.67 -5.80 -5.21
N ASP A 17 -17.40 -5.26 -6.19
CA ASP A 17 -17.32 -5.68 -7.58
C ASP A 17 -16.10 -5.13 -8.33
N GLN A 18 -15.36 -4.22 -7.70
CA GLN A 18 -14.15 -3.66 -8.29
C GLN A 18 -12.96 -4.57 -8.05
N ASP A 19 -12.15 -4.75 -9.10
CA ASP A 19 -10.96 -5.58 -9.06
C ASP A 19 -9.71 -4.77 -8.69
N LEU A 20 -8.95 -5.29 -7.74
CA LEU A 20 -7.65 -4.77 -7.32
C LEU A 20 -6.52 -5.18 -8.28
N GLN A 21 -6.71 -6.16 -9.16
CA GLN A 21 -5.70 -6.66 -10.10
C GLN A 21 -5.06 -5.55 -10.94
N ARG A 22 -5.81 -4.52 -11.33
CA ARG A 22 -5.25 -3.38 -12.07
C ARG A 22 -4.26 -2.56 -11.26
N GLN A 23 -4.41 -2.54 -9.93
CA GLN A 23 -3.53 -1.80 -9.02
C GLN A 23 -2.33 -2.64 -8.56
N GLU A 24 -2.34 -3.97 -8.72
CA GLU A 24 -1.22 -4.85 -8.35
C GLU A 24 0.09 -4.47 -9.07
N ALA A 25 0.01 -3.91 -10.28
CA ALA A 25 1.17 -3.43 -11.02
C ALA A 25 2.00 -2.37 -10.25
N ILE A 26 1.41 -1.67 -9.27
CA ILE A 26 2.10 -0.73 -8.39
C ILE A 26 3.21 -1.43 -7.58
N ILE A 27 2.97 -2.67 -7.15
CA ILE A 27 3.93 -3.44 -6.35
C ILE A 27 5.18 -3.74 -7.18
N ASP A 28 4.97 -4.20 -8.42
CA ASP A 28 6.08 -4.54 -9.32
C ASP A 28 6.83 -3.28 -9.78
N ASN A 29 6.11 -2.18 -10.02
CA ASN A 29 6.73 -0.89 -10.32
C ASN A 29 7.57 -0.35 -9.16
N ALA A 30 7.12 -0.49 -7.92
CA ALA A 30 7.89 -0.09 -6.73
C ALA A 30 9.18 -0.90 -6.62
N ARG A 31 9.09 -2.22 -6.80
CA ARG A 31 10.26 -3.12 -6.82
C ARG A 31 11.23 -2.76 -7.95
N ALA A 32 10.72 -2.54 -9.15
CA ALA A 32 11.53 -2.14 -10.31
C ALA A 32 12.22 -0.78 -10.12
N SER A 33 11.63 0.10 -9.30
CA SER A 33 12.20 1.40 -8.94
C SER A 33 13.23 1.33 -7.80
N GLY A 34 13.59 0.13 -7.34
CA GLY A 34 14.60 -0.09 -6.30
C GLY A 34 14.08 -0.02 -4.86
N TYR A 35 12.76 -0.06 -4.66
CA TYR A 35 12.18 -0.14 -3.32
C TYR A 35 12.06 -1.60 -2.85
N TYR A 36 12.39 -1.82 -1.59
CA TYR A 36 11.93 -3.00 -0.86
C TYR A 36 10.49 -2.78 -0.41
N VAL A 37 9.55 -3.55 -0.96
CA VAL A 37 8.14 -3.51 -0.52
C VAL A 37 7.99 -4.32 0.77
N ALA A 38 7.90 -3.63 1.91
CA ALA A 38 7.83 -4.24 3.24
C ALA A 38 6.47 -4.89 3.53
N ALA A 39 5.38 -4.30 3.03
CA ALA A 39 4.03 -4.83 3.18
C ALA A 39 3.09 -4.26 2.10
N VAL A 40 2.03 -5.02 1.80
CA VAL A 40 0.95 -4.58 0.92
C VAL A 40 -0.38 -4.72 1.65
N TYR A 41 -1.15 -3.65 1.65
CA TYR A 41 -2.41 -3.48 2.37
C TYR A 41 -3.53 -3.37 1.34
N ARG A 42 -4.59 -4.18 1.47
CA ARG A 42 -5.63 -4.30 0.44
C ARG A 42 -6.99 -4.23 1.09
N GLU A 43 -7.79 -3.24 0.70
CA GLU A 43 -9.17 -3.18 1.17
C GLU A 43 -10.17 -2.72 0.11
N LYS A 44 -11.42 -3.14 0.31
CA LYS A 44 -12.56 -2.66 -0.45
C LYS A 44 -13.40 -1.78 0.47
N ALA A 45 -13.08 -0.49 0.48
CA ALA A 45 -13.71 0.48 1.34
C ALA A 45 -13.97 1.77 0.56
N SER A 46 -15.16 2.35 0.69
CA SER A 46 -15.42 3.71 0.18
C SER A 46 -14.42 4.69 0.80
N GLY A 47 -13.89 5.60 -0.02
CA GLY A 47 -12.99 6.66 0.45
C GLY A 47 -13.67 7.68 1.37
N ALA A 48 -15.00 7.71 1.41
CA ALA A 48 -15.77 8.56 2.32
C ALA A 48 -15.84 8.00 3.75
N ARG A 49 -15.42 6.75 3.95
CA ARG A 49 -15.43 6.07 5.24
C ARG A 49 -14.14 6.32 6.02
N SER A 50 -14.28 6.54 7.33
CA SER A 50 -13.17 6.71 8.27
C SER A 50 -12.62 5.37 8.79
N ASP A 51 -13.42 4.30 8.78
CA ASP A 51 -13.10 2.96 9.28
C ASP A 51 -12.32 2.10 8.26
N ARG A 52 -11.30 2.68 7.64
CA ARG A 52 -10.43 2.00 6.66
C ARG A 52 -9.37 1.17 7.38
N SER A 53 -9.73 -0.07 7.71
CA SER A 53 -8.94 -0.93 8.61
C SER A 53 -7.52 -1.18 8.10
N GLU A 54 -7.36 -1.40 6.79
CA GLU A 54 -6.05 -1.67 6.20
C GLU A 54 -5.19 -0.40 6.07
N LEU A 55 -5.82 0.74 5.79
CA LEU A 55 -5.13 2.02 5.86
C LEU A 55 -4.63 2.32 7.28
N LEU A 56 -5.48 2.11 8.29
CA LEU A 56 -5.12 2.35 9.68
C LEU A 56 -3.97 1.43 10.12
N ARG A 57 -4.03 0.15 9.73
CA ARG A 57 -2.95 -0.82 9.95
C ARG A 57 -1.64 -0.39 9.28
N MET A 58 -1.70 0.11 8.04
CA MET A 58 -0.50 0.62 7.35
C MET A 58 0.11 1.82 8.07
N ILE A 59 -0.73 2.76 8.53
CA ILE A 59 -0.28 3.95 9.28
C ILE A 59 0.40 3.51 10.59
N GLU A 60 -0.14 2.52 11.29
CA GLU A 60 0.44 1.97 12.52
C GLU A 60 1.77 1.28 12.28
N ASP A 61 1.90 0.54 11.17
CA ASP A 61 3.12 -0.17 10.82
C ASP A 61 4.24 0.77 10.28
N LEU A 62 3.91 1.99 9.84
CA LEU A 62 4.82 2.90 9.14
C LEU A 62 6.01 3.32 10.01
N GLN A 63 7.22 3.10 9.52
CA GLN A 63 8.46 3.47 10.21
C GLN A 63 9.08 4.75 9.62
N PRO A 64 9.89 5.50 10.40
CA PRO A 64 10.61 6.66 9.90
C PRO A 64 11.48 6.32 8.68
N GLY A 65 11.31 7.09 7.60
CA GLY A 65 12.07 6.91 6.35
C GLY A 65 11.44 5.94 5.35
N GLU A 66 10.33 5.29 5.68
CA GLU A 66 9.54 4.51 4.72
C GLU A 66 8.63 5.39 3.85
N VAL A 67 8.33 4.93 2.63
CA VAL A 67 7.46 5.59 1.65
C VAL A 67 6.16 4.80 1.48
N VAL A 68 5.05 5.48 1.13
CA VAL A 68 3.76 4.88 0.76
C VAL A 68 3.40 5.22 -0.68
#